data_AF-A0A512DEP0-F1
#
_entry.id   AF-A0A512DEP0-F1
#
_cell.length_a   1.000
_cell.length_b   1.000
_cell.length_c   1.000
_cell.angle_alpha   90.00
_cell.angle_beta   90.00
_cell.angle_gamma   90.00
#
_symmetry.space_group_name_H-M   'P 1'
#
loop_
_entity.id
_entity.type
_entity.pdbx_description
1 polymer ?
#
loop_
_entity_poly.entity_id
_entity_poly.type
_entity_poly.pdbx_seq_one_letter_code
_entity_poly.pdbx_strand_id
1 'polypeptide(L)'
;MRTTRKTTSAAVAAVALAATILTGGPASASGHTILRDGFEGNLVPGPTIAGVPSAGRPWILDDSSRVRVREDGRITVNIRGLIFANGDPNPVPFVAASLVCGGAVVDSTEPFDLSVPKGNGHTSQRISVPDDCDDPVVLIRNASGDALGGYFAFTG
;
A
#
# COMPACT_ATOMS: atom_id res chain seq x y z
N MET A 1 82.41 9.54 -33.67
CA MET A 1 82.69 10.61 -32.69
C MET A 1 81.61 11.68 -32.84
N ARG A 2 80.84 11.91 -31.77
CA ARG A 2 80.03 13.11 -31.46
C ARG A 2 78.91 13.59 -32.42
N THR A 3 77.68 13.30 -31.96
CA THR A 3 76.54 14.24 -31.70
C THR A 3 75.99 15.03 -32.89
N THR A 4 74.67 15.11 -33.10
CA THR A 4 73.77 15.98 -32.30
C THR A 4 72.31 15.69 -32.68
N ARG A 5 71.41 15.53 -31.70
CA ARG A 5 69.94 15.42 -31.89
C ARG A 5 69.36 16.80 -32.22
N LYS A 6 68.41 16.86 -33.16
CA LYS A 6 67.56 18.04 -33.41
C LYS A 6 66.08 17.71 -33.17
N THR A 7 65.39 18.73 -32.72
CA THR A 7 64.17 18.80 -31.92
C THR A 7 62.88 18.98 -32.73
N THR A 8 61.80 18.36 -32.23
CA THR A 8 60.38 18.77 -32.12
C THR A 8 59.71 19.72 -33.14
N SER A 9 58.55 19.29 -33.66
CA SER A 9 57.18 19.88 -33.51
C SER A 9 56.25 19.21 -34.55
N ALA A 10 55.19 18.49 -34.18
CA ALA A 10 53.86 18.90 -33.69
C ALA A 10 52.79 18.62 -34.77
N ALA A 11 51.78 17.80 -34.46
CA ALA A 11 50.41 17.96 -34.95
C ALA A 11 49.47 17.08 -34.12
N VAL A 12 48.42 17.73 -33.62
CA VAL A 12 47.38 17.24 -32.71
C VAL A 12 46.26 16.63 -33.55
N ALA A 13 45.71 15.49 -33.13
CA ALA A 13 44.38 15.04 -33.53
C ALA A 13 43.60 14.63 -32.28
N ALA A 14 42.67 15.49 -31.87
CA ALA A 14 41.83 15.31 -30.69
C ALA A 14 40.74 14.27 -30.97
N VAL A 15 40.62 13.28 -30.08
CA VAL A 15 39.51 12.33 -30.02
C VAL A 15 38.39 12.97 -29.19
N ALA A 16 37.25 13.29 -29.81
CA ALA A 16 36.06 13.72 -29.08
C ALA A 16 35.26 12.49 -28.62
N LEU A 17 35.36 12.15 -27.33
CA LEU A 17 34.41 11.25 -26.66
C LEU A 17 33.25 12.08 -26.11
N ALA A 18 32.05 11.91 -26.67
CA ALA A 18 30.84 12.46 -26.08
C ALA A 18 30.41 11.55 -24.91
N ALA A 19 30.55 12.02 -23.67
CA ALA A 19 30.04 11.36 -22.48
C ALA A 19 28.60 11.85 -22.21
N THR A 20 27.61 11.00 -22.44
CA THR A 20 26.21 11.23 -22.03
C THR A 20 26.08 10.97 -20.54
N ILE A 21 25.89 12.04 -19.75
CA ILE A 21 25.67 11.96 -18.32
C ILE A 21 24.19 11.63 -18.08
N LEU A 22 23.87 10.36 -17.82
CA LEU A 22 22.57 9.97 -17.26
C LEU A 22 22.58 10.34 -15.77
N THR A 23 22.03 11.51 -15.42
CA THR A 23 21.73 11.85 -14.02
C THR A 23 20.52 11.04 -13.56
N GLY A 24 20.75 9.79 -13.16
CA GLY A 24 19.81 9.03 -12.36
C GLY A 24 19.78 9.61 -10.94
N GLY A 25 18.81 10.47 -10.65
CA GLY A 25 18.58 10.94 -9.28
C GLY A 25 18.23 9.76 -8.36
N PRO A 26 18.57 9.81 -7.06
CA PRO A 26 18.21 8.74 -6.14
C PRO A 26 16.69 8.71 -6.01
N ALA A 27 16.08 7.58 -6.39
CA ALA A 27 14.70 7.29 -6.00
C ALA A 27 14.68 7.14 -4.47
N SER A 28 14.30 8.20 -3.75
CA SER A 28 14.07 8.15 -2.31
C SER A 28 12.78 7.37 -2.05
N ALA A 29 12.88 6.05 -2.14
CA ALA A 29 11.83 5.12 -1.74
C ALA A 29 12.18 4.56 -0.36
N SER A 30 12.13 5.41 0.66
CA SER A 30 12.30 4.97 2.05
C SER A 30 11.36 5.76 2.96
N GLY A 31 10.07 5.76 2.62
CA GLY A 31 9.04 6.13 3.61
C GLY A 31 8.98 5.05 4.68
N HIS A 32 9.02 5.43 5.96
CA HIS A 32 8.92 4.48 7.05
C HIS A 32 7.53 3.82 7.04
N THR A 33 7.42 2.66 7.69
CA THR A 33 6.16 1.92 7.79
C THR A 33 5.47 2.33 9.08
N ILE A 34 4.28 2.93 8.99
CA ILE A 34 3.48 3.32 10.17
C ILE A 34 2.63 2.15 10.68
N LEU A 35 2.21 1.26 9.77
CA LEU A 35 1.42 0.09 10.10
C LEU A 35 1.86 -1.09 9.24
N ARG A 36 2.12 -2.22 9.88
CA ARG A 36 2.26 -3.52 9.22
C ARG A 36 1.62 -4.54 10.13
N ASP A 37 0.55 -5.15 9.64
CA ASP A 37 -0.26 -6.00 10.49
C ASP A 37 -1.04 -7.07 9.71
N GLY A 38 -1.56 -8.05 10.45
CA GLY A 38 -2.61 -8.95 10.02
C GLY A 38 -3.98 -8.29 10.07
N PHE A 39 -5.02 -9.09 9.91
CA PHE A 39 -6.40 -8.64 10.00
C PHE A 39 -7.20 -9.63 10.80
N GLU A 40 -8.14 -9.12 11.58
CA GLU A 40 -9.19 -9.87 12.25
C GLU A 40 -10.53 -9.60 11.58
N GLY A 41 -11.37 -10.63 11.50
CA GLY A 41 -12.74 -10.49 11.01
C GLY A 41 -13.64 -9.84 12.07
N ASN A 42 -14.72 -9.20 11.65
CA ASN A 42 -15.66 -8.59 12.59
C ASN A 42 -16.55 -9.63 13.29
N LEU A 43 -16.97 -9.29 14.51
CA LEU A 43 -18.06 -9.96 15.21
C LEU A 43 -19.37 -9.18 15.02
N VAL A 44 -20.49 -9.79 15.42
CA VAL A 44 -21.79 -9.11 15.48
C VAL A 44 -22.48 -9.36 16.83
N PRO A 45 -22.80 -8.31 17.60
CA PRO A 45 -22.39 -6.92 17.35
C PRO A 45 -20.88 -6.76 17.51
N GLY A 46 -20.24 -6.04 16.58
CA GLY A 46 -18.85 -5.61 16.70
C GLY A 46 -18.76 -4.18 17.26
N PRO A 47 -17.58 -3.74 17.72
CA PRO A 47 -17.39 -2.34 18.09
C PRO A 47 -17.64 -1.40 16.91
N THR A 48 -17.93 -0.13 17.20
CA THR A 48 -17.85 0.92 16.17
C THR A 48 -16.45 1.51 16.20
N ILE A 49 -15.73 1.44 15.09
CA ILE A 49 -14.34 1.93 14.99
C ILE A 49 -14.36 3.22 14.18
N ALA A 50 -13.97 4.34 14.81
CA ALA A 50 -13.96 5.65 14.15
C ALA A 50 -15.30 6.03 13.48
N GLY A 51 -16.41 5.70 14.13
CA GLY A 51 -17.77 5.91 13.59
C GLY A 51 -18.21 4.92 12.51
N VAL A 52 -17.35 3.97 12.12
CA VAL A 52 -17.67 2.91 11.15
C VAL A 52 -18.22 1.69 11.90
N PRO A 53 -19.47 1.28 11.64
CA PRO A 53 -20.06 0.11 12.28
C PRO A 53 -19.50 -1.19 11.68
N SER A 54 -19.56 -2.27 12.44
CA SER A 54 -19.32 -3.62 11.93
C SER A 54 -20.35 -3.98 10.85
N ALA A 55 -19.96 -4.75 9.84
CA ALA A 55 -20.90 -5.29 8.87
C ALA A 55 -21.96 -6.18 9.57
N GLY A 56 -23.15 -6.27 8.97
CA GLY A 56 -24.32 -6.92 9.60
C GLY A 56 -24.24 -8.44 9.80
N ARG A 57 -23.10 -9.07 9.52
CA ARG A 57 -22.82 -10.50 9.78
C ARG A 57 -21.38 -10.65 10.28
N PRO A 58 -21.05 -11.72 11.03
CA PRO A 58 -19.67 -12.01 11.39
C PRO A 58 -18.88 -12.51 10.17
N TRP A 59 -17.66 -12.02 10.01
CA TRP A 59 -16.76 -12.40 8.94
C TRP A 59 -15.47 -12.98 9.52
N ILE A 60 -14.81 -13.80 8.72
CA ILE A 60 -13.47 -14.32 8.98
C ILE A 60 -12.64 -14.19 7.72
N LEU A 61 -11.33 -14.29 7.88
CA LEU A 61 -10.37 -14.32 6.80
C LEU A 61 -9.17 -15.16 7.23
N ASP A 62 -8.36 -15.59 6.26
CA ASP A 62 -7.15 -16.34 6.55
C ASP A 62 -6.12 -15.46 7.29
N ASP A 63 -5.37 -16.04 8.22
CA ASP A 63 -4.25 -15.42 8.95
C ASP A 63 -3.13 -14.91 8.01
N SER A 64 -3.15 -15.37 6.75
CA SER A 64 -2.26 -14.86 5.71
C SER A 64 -2.74 -13.54 5.08
N SER A 65 -3.84 -12.97 5.55
CA SER A 65 -4.25 -11.63 5.16
C SER A 65 -3.41 -10.60 5.90
N ARG A 66 -3.05 -9.52 5.22
CA ARG A 66 -2.12 -8.52 5.77
C ARG A 66 -2.25 -7.18 5.09
N VAL A 67 -1.85 -6.14 5.80
CA VAL A 67 -1.73 -4.80 5.28
C VAL A 67 -0.39 -4.18 5.63
N ARG A 68 0.00 -3.22 4.82
CA ARG A 68 1.08 -2.31 5.15
C ARG A 68 0.76 -0.91 4.69
N VAL A 69 0.89 0.04 5.60
CA VAL A 69 0.77 1.48 5.33
C VAL A 69 2.13 2.12 5.59
N ARG A 70 2.57 2.95 4.65
CA ARG A 70 3.78 3.75 4.76
C ARG A 70 3.42 5.20 5.04
N GLU A 71 4.35 5.93 5.64
CA GLU A 71 4.28 7.39 5.81
C GLU A 71 4.09 8.13 4.48
N ASP A 72 4.63 7.59 3.38
CA ASP A 72 4.47 8.17 2.03
C ASP A 72 3.06 7.98 1.43
N GLY A 73 2.11 7.53 2.23
CA GLY A 73 0.73 7.27 1.82
C GLY A 73 0.54 5.94 1.09
N ARG A 74 1.60 5.16 0.82
CA ARG A 74 1.40 3.88 0.14
C ARG A 74 0.79 2.85 1.07
N ILE A 75 -0.41 2.43 0.71
CA ILE A 75 -1.12 1.31 1.32
C ILE A 75 -1.07 0.09 0.40
N THR A 76 -0.70 -1.06 0.94
CA THR A 76 -0.72 -2.35 0.25
C THR A 76 -1.51 -3.33 1.09
N VAL A 77 -2.58 -3.88 0.51
CA VAL A 77 -3.49 -4.82 1.17
C VAL A 77 -3.50 -6.13 0.40
N ASN A 78 -3.47 -7.24 1.12
CA ASN A 78 -3.68 -8.58 0.58
C ASN A 78 -4.70 -9.30 1.47
N ILE A 79 -5.89 -9.54 0.92
CA ILE A 79 -7.00 -10.23 1.59
C ILE A 79 -7.06 -11.65 1.04
N ARG A 80 -7.20 -12.61 1.94
CA ARG A 80 -7.32 -14.04 1.63
C ARG A 80 -8.49 -14.61 2.40
N GLY A 81 -9.39 -15.29 1.70
CA GLY A 81 -10.47 -16.04 2.34
C GLY A 81 -11.48 -15.20 3.12
N LEU A 82 -11.75 -13.94 2.74
CA LEU A 82 -12.78 -13.15 3.42
C LEU A 82 -14.17 -13.74 3.16
N ILE A 83 -14.72 -14.46 4.13
CA ILE A 83 -16.01 -15.16 4.03
C ILE A 83 -16.80 -14.99 5.33
N PHE A 84 -18.06 -15.45 5.35
CA PHE A 84 -18.82 -15.43 6.60
C PHE A 84 -18.26 -16.44 7.60
N ALA A 85 -18.32 -16.12 8.89
CA ALA A 85 -17.79 -16.98 9.95
C ALA A 85 -18.47 -18.37 10.05
N ASN A 86 -19.67 -18.52 9.50
CA ASN A 86 -20.38 -19.80 9.40
C ASN A 86 -19.94 -20.66 8.21
N GLY A 87 -18.96 -20.21 7.41
CA GLY A 87 -18.47 -20.90 6.22
C GLY A 87 -19.21 -20.57 4.93
N ASP A 88 -20.25 -19.73 4.96
CA ASP A 88 -20.93 -19.29 3.76
C ASP A 88 -19.98 -18.47 2.85
N PRO A 89 -20.11 -18.60 1.51
CA PRO A 89 -19.23 -17.93 0.56
C PRO A 89 -19.35 -16.40 0.62
N ASN A 90 -18.31 -15.70 0.16
CA ASN A 90 -18.31 -14.25 0.00
C ASN A 90 -19.25 -13.80 -1.15
N PRO A 91 -20.27 -12.96 -0.89
CA PRO A 91 -21.08 -12.34 -1.93
C PRO A 91 -20.58 -10.95 -2.34
N VAL A 92 -19.57 -10.39 -1.66
CA VAL A 92 -19.15 -8.99 -1.83
C VAL A 92 -18.07 -8.90 -2.91
N PRO A 93 -18.33 -8.22 -4.04
CA PRO A 93 -17.36 -8.11 -5.14
C PRO A 93 -16.34 -6.98 -4.96
N PHE A 94 -16.63 -5.96 -4.15
CA PHE A 94 -15.77 -4.79 -3.99
C PHE A 94 -15.63 -4.36 -2.53
N VAL A 95 -14.43 -3.94 -2.17
CA VAL A 95 -14.09 -3.38 -0.87
C VAL A 95 -13.17 -2.16 -1.01
N ALA A 96 -13.08 -1.37 0.05
CA ALA A 96 -12.04 -0.35 0.19
C ALA A 96 -11.34 -0.50 1.55
N ALA A 97 -10.09 -0.07 1.62
CA ALA A 97 -9.33 0.00 2.86
C ALA A 97 -9.33 1.44 3.37
N SER A 98 -9.88 1.67 4.56
CA SER A 98 -9.86 2.97 5.24
C SER A 98 -8.79 2.98 6.31
N LEU A 99 -7.92 3.99 6.31
CA LEU A 99 -6.98 4.24 7.40
C LEU A 99 -7.68 5.08 8.47
N VAL A 100 -7.53 4.65 9.72
CA VAL A 100 -7.92 5.37 10.92
C VAL A 100 -6.65 5.81 11.64
N CYS A 101 -6.59 7.07 12.05
CA CYS A 101 -5.58 7.63 12.93
C CYS A 101 -6.28 8.43 14.03
N GLY A 102 -5.85 8.33 15.28
CA GLY A 102 -6.42 9.10 16.40
C GLY A 102 -7.94 8.93 16.58
N GLY A 103 -8.49 7.77 16.18
CA GLY A 103 -9.92 7.47 16.27
C GLY A 103 -10.81 8.08 15.17
N ALA A 104 -10.24 8.62 14.09
CA ALA A 104 -10.98 9.11 12.93
C ALA A 104 -10.48 8.45 11.64
N VAL A 105 -11.40 8.19 10.68
CA VAL A 105 -11.02 7.79 9.33
C VAL A 105 -10.38 9.00 8.64
N VAL A 106 -9.11 8.87 8.24
CA VAL A 106 -8.34 9.95 7.62
C VAL A 106 -8.38 9.93 6.11
N ASP A 107 -8.38 8.72 5.51
CA ASP A 107 -8.55 8.53 4.07
C ASP A 107 -8.87 7.06 3.75
N SER A 108 -9.25 6.77 2.51
CA SER A 108 -9.56 5.43 2.01
C SER A 108 -8.99 5.20 0.61
N THR A 109 -8.71 3.94 0.30
CA THR A 109 -8.44 3.52 -1.07
C THR A 109 -9.67 3.73 -1.96
N GLU A 110 -9.46 3.83 -3.27
CA GLU A 110 -10.51 3.54 -4.23
C GLU A 110 -10.99 2.08 -4.05
N PRO A 111 -12.24 1.76 -4.44
CA PRO A 111 -12.73 0.39 -4.42
C PRO A 111 -11.83 -0.55 -5.24
N PHE A 112 -11.64 -1.77 -4.73
CA PHE A 112 -10.91 -2.82 -5.41
C PHE A 112 -11.61 -4.18 -5.28
N ASP A 113 -11.31 -5.07 -6.22
CA ASP A 113 -12.03 -6.33 -6.39
C ASP A 113 -11.69 -7.37 -5.30
N LEU A 114 -12.73 -8.08 -4.89
CA LEU A 114 -12.63 -9.40 -4.26
C LEU A 114 -13.12 -10.47 -5.24
N SER A 115 -12.41 -11.59 -5.27
CA SER A 115 -12.90 -12.80 -5.92
C SER A 115 -14.18 -13.30 -5.23
N VAL A 116 -15.21 -13.54 -6.02
CA VAL A 116 -16.43 -14.21 -5.59
C VAL A 116 -16.37 -15.66 -6.11
N PRO A 117 -16.61 -16.69 -5.29
CA PRO A 117 -17.05 -16.65 -3.88
C PRO A 117 -15.92 -16.66 -2.83
N LYS A 118 -14.65 -16.62 -3.22
CA LYS A 118 -13.53 -16.98 -2.34
C LYS A 118 -13.01 -15.87 -1.42
N GLY A 119 -13.38 -14.61 -1.65
CA GLY A 119 -12.99 -13.48 -0.80
C GLY A 119 -11.51 -13.11 -0.86
N ASN A 120 -10.79 -13.38 -1.95
CA ASN A 120 -9.40 -12.94 -2.12
C ASN A 120 -9.33 -11.62 -2.90
N GLY A 121 -8.46 -10.71 -2.50
CA GLY A 121 -8.20 -9.47 -3.23
C GLY A 121 -6.85 -8.85 -2.89
N HIS A 122 -6.42 -7.94 -3.74
CA HIS A 122 -5.15 -7.23 -3.58
C HIS A 122 -5.27 -5.80 -4.08
N THR A 123 -4.66 -4.87 -3.36
CA THR A 123 -4.49 -3.50 -3.85
C THR A 123 -3.15 -2.91 -3.40
N SER A 124 -2.65 -1.97 -4.19
CA SER A 124 -1.48 -1.16 -3.89
C SER A 124 -1.75 0.25 -4.41
N GLN A 125 -2.22 1.12 -3.52
CA GLN A 125 -2.69 2.47 -3.85
C GLN A 125 -2.01 3.51 -2.95
N ARG A 126 -2.36 4.78 -3.18
CA ARG A 126 -1.96 5.89 -2.32
C ARG A 126 -3.18 6.47 -1.64
N ILE A 127 -3.00 6.78 -0.37
CA ILE A 127 -3.95 7.48 0.49
C ILE A 127 -3.21 8.61 1.21
N SER A 128 -3.96 9.57 1.71
CA SER A 128 -3.47 10.63 2.58
C SER A 128 -3.18 10.04 3.96
N VAL A 129 -2.02 10.38 4.50
CA VAL A 129 -1.57 9.98 5.84
C VAL A 129 -1.14 11.27 6.55
N PRO A 130 -1.77 11.63 7.67
CA PRO A 130 -1.30 12.75 8.49
C PRO A 130 0.12 12.51 9.02
N ASP A 131 0.88 13.57 9.25
CA ASP A 131 2.24 13.48 9.81
C ASP A 131 2.24 12.74 11.16
N ASP A 132 1.22 12.99 12.00
CA ASP A 132 1.00 12.32 13.28
C ASP A 132 -0.19 11.35 13.16
N CYS A 133 0.10 10.09 12.78
CA CYS A 133 -0.90 9.03 12.75
C CYS A 133 -0.79 8.13 13.99
N ASP A 134 -1.41 8.57 15.09
CA ASP A 134 -1.47 7.81 16.34
C ASP A 134 -2.42 6.61 16.22
N ASP A 135 -2.00 5.48 16.80
CA ASP A 135 -2.75 4.21 16.86
C ASP A 135 -3.40 3.80 15.52
N PRO A 136 -2.60 3.59 14.45
CA PRO A 136 -3.12 3.35 13.11
C PRO A 136 -3.93 2.06 13.05
N VAL A 137 -5.14 2.13 12.51
CA VAL A 137 -5.99 0.97 12.22
C VAL A 137 -6.43 1.00 10.76
N VAL A 138 -6.41 -0.13 10.06
CA VAL A 138 -7.00 -0.25 8.73
C VAL A 138 -8.28 -1.06 8.80
N LEU A 139 -9.35 -0.51 8.23
CA LEU A 139 -10.64 -1.18 8.09
C LEU A 139 -10.83 -1.64 6.65
N ILE A 140 -11.25 -2.90 6.44
CA ILE A 140 -11.75 -3.37 5.15
C ILE A 140 -13.26 -3.20 5.13
N ARG A 141 -13.76 -2.30 4.27
CA ARG A 141 -15.16 -1.88 4.25
C ARG A 141 -15.86 -2.29 2.97
N ASN A 142 -17.18 -2.48 3.07
CA ASN A 142 -18.02 -2.61 1.87
C ASN A 142 -17.86 -1.38 0.99
N ALA A 143 -17.64 -1.60 -0.30
CA ALA A 143 -17.68 -0.54 -1.31
C ALA A 143 -18.80 -0.81 -2.32
N SER A 144 -19.66 0.18 -2.55
CA SER A 144 -20.72 0.14 -3.55
C SER A 144 -20.71 1.43 -4.36
N GLY A 145 -20.08 1.39 -5.53
CA GLY A 145 -19.66 2.61 -6.23
C GLY A 145 -18.74 3.43 -5.33
N ASP A 146 -19.04 4.71 -5.16
CA ASP A 146 -18.26 5.63 -4.31
C ASP A 146 -18.68 5.60 -2.82
N ALA A 147 -19.71 4.83 -2.46
CA ALA A 147 -20.19 4.74 -1.08
C ALA A 147 -19.48 3.64 -0.29
N LEU A 148 -19.03 3.98 0.92
CA LEU A 148 -18.39 3.03 1.85
C LEU A 148 -19.30 2.69 3.04
N GLY A 149 -19.55 1.39 3.23
CA GLY A 149 -20.37 0.85 4.30
C GLY A 149 -19.59 0.45 5.55
N GLY A 150 -20.17 -0.50 6.30
CA GLY A 150 -19.56 -1.09 7.50
C GLY A 150 -18.32 -1.94 7.18
N TYR A 151 -17.52 -2.20 8.21
CA TYR A 151 -16.28 -2.95 8.08
C TYR A 151 -16.49 -4.47 8.26
N PHE A 152 -15.80 -5.26 7.43
CA PHE A 152 -15.75 -6.72 7.50
C PHE A 152 -14.56 -7.22 8.30
N ALA A 153 -13.45 -6.47 8.26
CA ALA A 153 -12.20 -6.80 8.93
C ALA A 153 -11.46 -5.53 9.35
N PHE A 154 -10.59 -5.66 10.34
CA PHE A 154 -9.79 -4.56 10.86
C PHE A 154 -8.41 -5.07 11.33
N THR A 155 -7.42 -4.18 11.39
CA THR A 155 -6.10 -4.49 11.98
C THR A 155 -6.13 -4.34 13.49
N GLY A 156 -5.32 -5.10 14.21
CA GLY A 156 -5.28 -5.16 15.67
C GLY A 156 -3.94 -5.69 16.16
#